data_AF-K1YYC7-F1
#
_entry.id   AF-K1YYC7-F1
#
_cell.length_a   1.000
_cell.length_b   1.000
_cell.length_c   1.000
_cell.angle_alpha   90.00
_cell.angle_beta   90.00
_cell.angle_gamma   90.00
#
_symmetry.space_group_name_H-M   'P 1'
#
loop_
_entity.id
_entity.type
_entity.pdbx_description
1 polymer ?
#
loop_
_entity_poly.entity_id
_entity_poly.type
_entity_poly.pdbx_seq_one_letter_code
_entity_poly.pdbx_strand_id
1 'polypeptide(L)'
;MLKVRILLFLIILSFLGACGGSNVLPQSSVPAPTLTIEGSVSSPEAVSSNLTATLTKKLESANAPSIICSLYNLNGDLLTSVTTDANGEYLAEVDIETLKGALNSGTTWTQDVILDCENGIQLFSEVSVDESATTSLDLGAADAETSLLAIQWAAQFDGFMGWGNDYSADALTAQLDCFKIAGRSFFENASIDDGFLYDDVAIIKNVFEGLIASGVNPDQLGYESWALLIKDILGGSLSTDVWLDMISIASLADDTIDDDVYLTAYSQAAQVINDMASLITSHFTVTADELTQNICEALVDESLDADTFIKPFLAADDIAEFETALDNENGFGLHLNMMNHCLSSGTCEDIKDKASAYFGYLSGYGGDVTGLQDNNGDFADTTLEGILLATQNCAGETLEELKFCGASMQGTIEAHDGLDGFADNGIYDEQ
;
A
#
# COMPACT_ATOMS: atom_id res chain seq x y z
N MET A 1 43.10 59.40 37.92
CA MET A 1 44.06 58.49 38.58
C MET A 1 43.30 57.24 39.05
N LEU A 2 43.96 56.06 39.05
CA LEU A 2 43.57 54.77 39.66
C LEU A 2 42.08 54.33 39.57
N LYS A 3 41.68 53.39 38.70
CA LYS A 3 41.89 51.90 38.72
C LYS A 3 41.11 51.14 39.82
N VAL A 4 40.34 50.13 39.37
CA VAL A 4 40.24 48.74 39.95
C VAL A 4 39.55 48.63 41.32
N ARG A 5 38.64 47.70 41.68
CA ARG A 5 37.88 46.57 41.06
C ARG A 5 36.56 46.45 41.91
N ILE A 6 35.68 45.44 41.92
CA ILE A 6 35.63 44.06 41.39
C ILE A 6 34.16 43.68 41.03
N LEU A 7 33.90 42.40 40.71
CA LEU A 7 32.58 41.77 40.54
C LEU A 7 32.50 40.53 41.46
N LEU A 8 31.30 40.19 41.99
CA LEU A 8 30.74 38.86 42.35
C LEU A 8 30.05 38.70 43.73
N PHE A 9 29.07 37.78 43.76
CA PHE A 9 28.33 37.14 44.87
C PHE A 9 27.46 38.02 45.80
N LEU A 10 26.33 37.58 46.36
CA LEU A 10 25.24 36.67 45.93
C LEU A 10 24.11 36.77 46.97
N ILE A 11 22.85 36.62 46.53
CA ILE A 11 21.63 36.18 47.26
C ILE A 11 21.65 36.18 48.82
N ILE A 12 20.73 36.97 49.42
CA ILE A 12 19.82 36.61 50.54
C ILE A 12 18.66 37.64 50.47
N LEU A 13 17.49 37.29 49.92
CA LEU A 13 16.31 36.68 50.56
C LEU A 13 15.46 37.62 51.45
N SER A 14 14.29 38.02 50.91
CA SER A 14 13.00 38.33 51.59
C SER A 14 12.93 39.36 52.74
N PHE A 15 11.98 40.31 52.65
CA PHE A 15 10.69 40.28 53.37
C PHE A 15 9.84 41.53 53.06
N LEU A 16 8.56 41.32 52.67
CA LEU A 16 7.41 42.28 52.67
C LEU A 16 7.52 43.56 51.80
N GLY A 17 6.48 44.04 51.11
CA GLY A 17 5.08 43.60 51.03
C GLY A 17 4.12 44.79 51.13
N ALA A 18 3.64 45.32 49.99
CA ALA A 18 2.59 46.34 49.95
C ALA A 18 1.80 46.29 48.63
N CYS A 19 0.48 46.27 48.77
CA CYS A 19 -0.60 46.11 47.79
C CYS A 19 -0.54 46.93 46.49
N GLY A 20 -1.14 46.37 45.44
CA GLY A 20 -2.02 47.14 44.54
C GLY A 20 -1.67 47.11 43.06
N GLY A 21 -2.44 46.36 42.27
CA GLY A 21 -2.41 46.43 40.80
C GLY A 21 -1.99 45.13 40.13
N SER A 22 -2.82 44.09 40.25
CA SER A 22 -2.80 42.99 39.28
C SER A 22 -3.30 43.52 37.94
N ASN A 23 -2.42 44.12 37.15
CA ASN A 23 -2.59 44.18 35.71
C ASN A 23 -2.41 42.75 35.18
N VAL A 24 -3.47 41.95 35.37
CA VAL A 24 -3.75 40.84 34.47
C VAL A 24 -4.04 41.50 33.13
N LEU A 25 -2.99 41.66 32.32
CA LEU A 25 -3.18 41.81 30.89
C LEU A 25 -4.07 40.64 30.49
N PRO A 26 -5.21 40.87 29.81
CA PRO A 26 -5.94 39.75 29.24
C PRO A 26 -4.95 39.06 28.31
N GLN A 27 -4.58 37.81 28.64
CA GLN A 27 -4.14 36.89 27.61
C GLN A 27 -5.33 36.75 26.68
N SER A 28 -5.33 37.56 25.63
CA SER A 28 -6.06 37.27 24.43
C SER A 28 -5.42 36.01 23.88
N SER A 29 -5.93 34.85 24.34
CA SER A 29 -5.79 33.61 23.61
C SER A 29 -6.43 33.86 22.25
N VAL A 30 -5.60 34.26 21.29
CA VAL A 30 -5.92 34.05 19.88
C VAL A 30 -6.28 32.56 19.82
N PRO A 31 -7.48 32.19 19.33
CA PRO A 31 -7.79 30.78 19.14
C PRO A 31 -6.66 30.15 18.34
N ALA A 32 -6.18 28.97 18.75
CA ALA A 32 -5.28 28.21 17.91
C ALA A 32 -5.98 28.02 16.55
N PRO A 33 -5.26 28.18 15.43
CA PRO A 33 -5.88 28.01 14.12
C PRO A 33 -6.32 26.54 14.00
N THR A 34 -7.61 26.33 13.76
CA THR A 34 -8.21 25.00 13.64
C THR A 34 -8.38 24.66 12.16
N LEU A 35 -8.07 23.42 11.82
CA LEU A 35 -8.33 22.82 10.53
C LEU A 35 -9.58 21.94 10.62
N THR A 36 -10.49 22.04 9.65
CA THR A 36 -11.54 21.04 9.47
C THR A 36 -10.96 19.84 8.73
N ILE A 37 -11.25 18.63 9.20
CA ILE A 37 -10.94 17.39 8.51
C ILE A 37 -12.27 16.66 8.26
N GLU A 38 -12.52 16.30 7.01
CA GLU A 38 -13.72 15.61 6.55
C GLU A 38 -13.37 14.30 5.82
N GLY A 39 -14.34 13.42 5.67
CA GLY A 39 -14.19 12.13 4.99
C GLY A 39 -15.39 11.22 5.23
N SER A 40 -15.28 9.96 4.82
CA SER A 40 -16.32 8.95 5.01
C SER A 40 -15.76 7.60 5.44
N VAL A 41 -16.63 6.77 6.04
CA VAL A 41 -16.33 5.39 6.42
C VAL A 41 -17.39 4.47 5.82
N SER A 42 -16.94 3.43 5.14
CA SER A 42 -17.77 2.31 4.70
C SER A 42 -17.27 1.02 5.35
N SER A 43 -18.16 0.06 5.50
CA SER A 43 -17.86 -1.27 6.02
C SER A 43 -18.66 -2.32 5.25
N PRO A 44 -18.12 -3.54 5.08
CA PRO A 44 -18.88 -4.69 4.57
C PRO A 44 -20.21 -4.88 5.30
N GLU A 45 -21.33 -5.01 4.58
CA GLU A 45 -22.62 -5.28 5.21
C GLU A 45 -22.71 -6.72 5.74
N ALA A 46 -23.24 -6.86 6.97
CA ALA A 46 -23.60 -8.15 7.55
C ALA A 46 -24.76 -8.82 6.77
N VAL A 47 -24.43 -9.59 5.74
CA VAL A 47 -25.42 -10.32 4.93
C VAL A 47 -26.19 -11.31 5.82
N SER A 48 -27.51 -11.13 5.92
CA SER A 48 -28.32 -11.77 6.96
C SER A 48 -28.29 -13.32 6.94
N SER A 49 -27.51 -13.90 7.86
CA SER A 49 -27.63 -15.26 8.44
C SER A 49 -27.79 -16.46 7.48
N ASN A 50 -27.43 -16.35 6.21
CA ASN A 50 -27.43 -17.45 5.24
C ASN A 50 -26.16 -17.47 4.39
N LEU A 51 -25.11 -16.79 4.86
CA LEU A 51 -23.79 -16.84 4.24
C LEU A 51 -23.06 -18.11 4.69
N THR A 52 -23.54 -19.28 4.28
CA THR A 52 -22.59 -20.33 3.87
C THR A 52 -22.06 -19.85 2.53
N ALA A 53 -21.11 -18.92 2.56
CA ALA A 53 -20.42 -18.46 1.37
C ALA A 53 -19.41 -19.54 1.00
N THR A 54 -19.70 -20.25 -0.09
CA THR A 54 -18.63 -20.67 -0.99
C THR A 54 -17.80 -19.43 -1.33
N LEU A 55 -16.48 -19.57 -1.41
CA LEU A 55 -15.49 -18.48 -1.54
C LEU A 55 -15.84 -17.40 -2.60
N THR A 56 -16.60 -17.75 -3.63
CA THR A 56 -16.98 -16.96 -4.81
C THR A 56 -17.90 -15.74 -4.56
N LYS A 57 -17.96 -15.12 -3.37
CA LYS A 57 -18.80 -13.92 -3.16
C LYS A 57 -18.13 -12.82 -2.34
N LYS A 58 -17.69 -11.75 -3.03
CA LYS A 58 -17.32 -10.45 -2.45
C LYS A 58 -18.46 -9.89 -1.59
N LEU A 59 -18.14 -9.30 -0.44
CA LEU A 59 -19.11 -8.60 0.40
C LEU A 59 -19.41 -7.21 -0.19
N GLU A 60 -20.67 -6.79 -0.12
CA GLU A 60 -21.05 -5.44 -0.56
C GLU A 60 -20.77 -4.47 0.60
N SER A 61 -19.91 -3.48 0.38
CA SER A 61 -19.68 -2.39 1.33
C SER A 61 -20.84 -1.40 1.33
N ALA A 62 -21.23 -0.94 2.52
CA ALA A 62 -22.14 0.17 2.70
C ALA A 62 -21.58 1.18 3.71
N ASN A 63 -22.14 2.38 3.70
CA ASN A 63 -21.76 3.45 4.62
C ASN A 63 -21.92 2.98 6.08
N ALA A 64 -20.95 3.29 6.94
CA ALA A 64 -20.87 2.78 8.31
C ALA A 64 -21.27 3.87 9.32
N PRO A 65 -22.56 3.97 9.73
CA PRO A 65 -23.04 5.05 10.59
C PRO A 65 -22.77 4.79 12.08
N SER A 66 -22.59 5.87 12.85
CA SER A 66 -22.39 5.83 14.31
C SER A 66 -21.15 5.06 14.79
N ILE A 67 -20.14 4.94 13.94
CA ILE A 67 -18.83 4.34 14.26
C ILE A 67 -17.94 5.41 14.89
N ILE A 68 -17.29 5.08 16.02
CA ILE A 68 -16.27 5.94 16.62
C ILE A 68 -14.93 5.71 15.92
N CYS A 69 -14.30 6.80 15.47
CA CYS A 69 -12.97 6.79 14.87
C CYS A 69 -12.04 7.79 15.58
N SER A 70 -10.76 7.46 15.65
CA SER A 70 -9.71 8.32 16.21
C SER A 70 -8.64 8.60 15.16
N LEU A 71 -8.18 9.85 15.10
CA LEU A 71 -7.16 10.30 14.16
C LEU A 71 -5.83 10.52 14.91
N TYR A 72 -4.75 9.91 14.44
CA TYR A 72 -3.42 9.99 15.05
C TYR A 72 -2.38 10.56 14.07
N ASN A 73 -1.35 11.24 14.59
CA ASN A 73 -0.12 11.53 13.84
C ASN A 73 0.94 10.44 14.10
N LEU A 74 2.06 10.48 13.37
CA LEU A 74 3.13 9.48 13.53
C LEU A 74 4.00 9.67 14.78
N ASN A 75 3.84 10.78 15.51
CA ASN A 75 4.43 10.96 16.84
C ASN A 75 3.60 10.23 17.93
N GLY A 76 2.51 9.56 17.54
CA GLY A 76 1.58 8.88 18.44
C GLY A 76 0.56 9.80 19.10
N ASP A 77 0.53 11.09 18.76
CA ASP A 77 -0.44 12.01 19.34
C ASP A 77 -1.84 11.74 18.77
N LEU A 78 -2.83 11.60 19.65
CA LEU A 78 -4.24 11.67 19.29
C LEU A 78 -4.58 13.11 18.87
N LEU A 79 -4.90 13.29 17.60
CA LEU A 79 -5.28 14.57 17.01
C LEU A 79 -6.72 14.93 17.36
N THR A 80 -7.64 13.97 17.20
CA THR A 80 -9.07 14.11 17.50
C THR A 80 -9.77 12.75 17.49
N SER A 81 -10.99 12.69 18.02
CA SER A 81 -11.89 11.54 17.83
C SER A 81 -13.25 12.04 17.34
N VAL A 82 -13.85 11.30 16.41
CA VAL A 82 -15.08 11.65 15.71
C VAL A 82 -16.05 10.46 15.71
N THR A 83 -17.31 10.72 15.43
CA THR A 83 -18.32 9.67 15.23
C THR A 83 -18.99 9.91 13.88
N THR A 84 -19.08 8.87 13.06
CA THR A 84 -19.71 8.96 11.74
C THR A 84 -21.22 9.21 11.84
N ASP A 85 -21.75 9.97 10.90
CA ASP A 85 -23.15 10.36 10.87
C ASP A 85 -24.05 9.25 10.26
N ALA A 86 -25.30 9.56 9.91
CA ALA A 86 -26.23 8.58 9.32
C ALA A 86 -25.84 8.14 7.89
N ASN A 87 -24.96 8.89 7.21
CA ASN A 87 -24.41 8.59 5.90
C ASN A 87 -23.00 8.00 5.99
N GLY A 88 -22.47 7.69 7.19
CA GLY A 88 -21.07 7.27 7.35
C GLY A 88 -20.06 8.41 7.15
N GLU A 89 -20.50 9.66 7.00
CA GLU A 89 -19.65 10.84 6.82
C GLU A 89 -19.16 11.34 8.18
N TYR A 90 -17.97 11.94 8.26
CA TYR A 90 -17.46 12.56 9.47
C TYR A 90 -16.86 13.93 9.21
N LEU A 91 -16.88 14.78 10.23
CA LEU A 91 -16.26 16.10 10.23
C LEU A 91 -15.68 16.37 11.61
N ALA A 92 -14.39 16.68 11.67
CA ALA A 92 -13.65 16.92 12.90
C ALA A 92 -12.87 18.24 12.84
N GLU A 93 -12.78 18.96 13.95
CA GLU A 93 -11.88 20.10 14.10
C GLU A 93 -10.58 19.64 14.77
N VAL A 94 -9.44 19.97 14.18
CA VAL A 94 -8.09 19.63 14.67
C VAL A 94 -7.28 20.91 14.89
N ASP A 95 -6.53 20.97 15.99
CA ASP A 95 -5.57 22.06 16.24
C ASP A 95 -4.36 21.89 15.32
N ILE A 96 -4.09 22.91 14.49
CA ILE A 96 -2.98 22.90 13.52
C ILE A 96 -1.63 22.68 14.19
N GLU A 97 -1.40 23.19 15.41
CA GLU A 97 -0.11 23.01 16.10
C GLU A 97 0.09 21.56 16.57
N THR A 98 -1.00 20.86 16.91
CA THR A 98 -0.96 19.42 17.28
C THR A 98 -0.76 18.55 16.05
N LEU A 99 -1.42 18.88 14.92
CA LEU A 99 -1.26 18.18 13.65
C LEU A 99 0.16 18.35 13.09
N LYS A 100 0.67 19.59 13.11
CA LYS A 100 1.99 19.97 12.59
C LYS A 100 3.17 19.34 13.33
N GLY A 101 3.01 19.08 14.63
CA GLY A 101 4.09 18.61 15.50
C GLY A 101 5.21 19.63 15.74
N ALA A 102 6.13 19.30 16.64
CA ALA A 102 7.13 20.25 17.16
C ALA A 102 8.32 20.54 16.24
N LEU A 103 8.49 19.79 15.14
CA LEU A 103 9.66 19.86 14.26
C LEU A 103 9.46 20.72 13.00
N ASN A 104 8.21 20.97 12.61
CA ASN A 104 7.88 21.74 11.43
C ASN A 104 7.92 23.25 11.72
N SER A 105 8.69 24.00 10.92
CA SER A 105 8.89 25.45 11.10
C SER A 105 8.57 26.31 9.88
N GLY A 106 8.09 25.69 8.79
CA GLY A 106 7.51 26.38 7.63
C GLY A 106 6.04 26.74 7.84
N THR A 107 5.49 27.54 6.93
CA THR A 107 4.03 27.80 6.79
C THR A 107 3.33 26.77 5.91
N THR A 108 4.11 26.01 5.14
CA THR A 108 3.67 24.84 4.38
C THR A 108 4.46 23.63 4.89
N TRP A 109 3.76 22.54 5.15
CA TRP A 109 4.32 21.28 5.66
C TRP A 109 3.36 20.14 5.34
N THR A 110 3.87 18.91 5.40
CA THR A 110 3.06 17.69 5.32
C THR A 110 3.13 16.90 6.62
N GLN A 111 2.12 16.09 6.88
CA GLN A 111 2.07 15.16 8.00
C GLN A 111 1.31 13.90 7.60
N ASP A 112 1.90 12.74 7.87
CA ASP A 112 1.23 11.45 7.78
C ASP A 112 0.24 11.27 8.96
N VAL A 113 -0.97 10.82 8.66
CA VAL A 113 -2.05 10.57 9.63
C VAL A 113 -2.73 9.23 9.43
N ILE A 114 -3.20 8.65 10.54
CA ILE A 114 -4.00 7.42 10.57
C ILE A 114 -5.37 7.72 11.17
N LEU A 115 -6.43 7.39 10.43
CA LEU A 115 -7.77 7.19 10.99
C LEU A 115 -7.91 5.72 11.40
N ASP A 116 -8.35 5.48 12.63
CA ASP A 116 -8.58 4.14 13.18
C ASP A 116 -9.99 4.09 13.81
N CYS A 117 -10.86 3.24 13.26
CA CYS A 117 -12.25 3.10 13.69
C CYS A 117 -12.48 1.82 14.49
N GLU A 118 -13.39 1.87 15.48
CA GLU A 118 -13.62 0.76 16.42
C GLU A 118 -14.10 -0.55 15.75
N ASN A 119 -14.68 -0.46 14.55
CA ASN A 119 -15.09 -1.60 13.72
C ASN A 119 -13.94 -2.22 12.91
N GLY A 120 -12.71 -1.71 13.02
CA GLY A 120 -11.53 -2.19 12.32
C GLY A 120 -11.23 -1.50 10.99
N ILE A 121 -12.12 -0.63 10.53
CA ILE A 121 -11.88 0.19 9.34
C ILE A 121 -10.82 1.25 9.67
N GLN A 122 -9.81 1.35 8.83
CA GLN A 122 -8.65 2.22 8.99
C GLN A 122 -8.33 2.92 7.66
N LEU A 123 -7.71 4.08 7.75
CA LEU A 123 -7.25 4.84 6.59
C LEU A 123 -5.92 5.52 6.91
N PHE A 124 -4.91 5.26 6.09
CA PHE A 124 -3.65 5.98 6.09
C PHE A 124 -3.66 7.05 5.00
N SER A 125 -3.25 8.28 5.34
CA SER A 125 -3.21 9.41 4.41
C SER A 125 -2.09 10.40 4.77
N GLU A 126 -1.55 11.10 3.76
CA GLU A 126 -0.70 12.27 4.02
C GLU A 126 -1.55 13.54 3.88
N VAL A 127 -1.48 14.44 4.85
CA VAL A 127 -2.10 15.75 4.78
C VAL A 127 -1.08 16.84 4.47
N SER A 128 -1.34 17.65 3.45
CA SER A 128 -0.54 18.83 3.08
C SER A 128 -1.26 20.11 3.46
N VAL A 129 -0.62 20.95 4.28
CA VAL A 129 -1.23 22.16 4.85
C VAL A 129 -0.41 23.39 4.48
N ASP A 130 -1.03 24.37 3.82
CA ASP A 130 -0.57 25.77 3.80
C ASP A 130 -1.40 26.55 4.81
N GLU A 131 -0.79 26.94 5.93
CA GLU A 131 -1.44 27.66 7.04
C GLU A 131 -2.07 29.00 6.63
N SER A 132 -1.71 29.54 5.46
CA SER A 132 -2.26 30.78 4.92
C SER A 132 -3.49 30.58 4.01
N ALA A 133 -3.78 29.34 3.62
CA ALA A 133 -4.80 29.02 2.60
C ALA A 133 -5.72 27.83 2.95
N THR A 134 -5.22 26.80 3.63
CA THR A 134 -5.97 25.57 3.95
C THR A 134 -6.89 25.78 5.15
N THR A 135 -8.19 25.52 4.98
CA THR A 135 -9.20 25.57 6.06
C THR A 135 -10.01 24.28 6.22
N SER A 136 -10.02 23.42 5.21
CA SER A 136 -10.57 22.06 5.25
C SER A 136 -9.60 21.12 4.53
N LEU A 137 -9.57 19.85 4.94
CA LEU A 137 -8.96 18.74 4.22
C LEU A 137 -9.93 17.57 4.17
N ASP A 138 -10.10 16.99 2.99
CA ASP A 138 -10.79 15.71 2.81
C ASP A 138 -9.72 14.59 2.90
N LEU A 139 -9.90 13.64 3.81
CA LEU A 139 -9.05 12.44 3.89
C LEU A 139 -9.49 11.36 2.89
N GLY A 140 -10.71 11.46 2.34
CA GLY A 140 -11.31 10.46 1.48
C GLY A 140 -12.18 9.43 2.22
N ALA A 141 -12.32 8.26 1.61
CA ALA A 141 -13.10 7.15 2.13
C ALA A 141 -12.19 6.11 2.82
N ALA A 142 -12.60 5.68 4.00
CA ALA A 142 -12.06 4.52 4.70
C ALA A 142 -12.97 3.30 4.46
N ASP A 143 -12.37 2.15 4.20
CA ASP A 143 -13.00 0.89 3.80
C ASP A 143 -12.05 -0.29 4.08
N ALA A 144 -12.44 -1.52 3.73
CA ALA A 144 -11.60 -2.70 3.98
C ALA A 144 -10.27 -2.69 3.18
N GLU A 145 -10.26 -2.13 1.98
CA GLU A 145 -9.08 -2.09 1.10
C GLU A 145 -8.03 -1.11 1.67
N THR A 146 -8.46 0.10 2.04
CA THR A 146 -7.64 1.11 2.74
C THR A 146 -7.20 0.68 4.13
N SER A 147 -7.95 -0.19 4.80
CA SER A 147 -7.54 -0.80 6.07
C SER A 147 -6.38 -1.78 5.87
N LEU A 148 -6.48 -2.67 4.88
CA LEU A 148 -5.38 -3.60 4.54
C LEU A 148 -4.10 -2.82 4.18
N LEU A 149 -4.23 -1.70 3.45
CA LEU A 149 -3.11 -0.80 3.13
C LEU A 149 -2.49 -0.14 4.36
N ALA A 150 -3.31 0.42 5.25
CA ALA A 150 -2.84 1.04 6.48
C ALA A 150 -2.06 0.04 7.37
N ILE A 151 -2.34 -1.25 7.24
CA ILE A 151 -1.74 -2.30 8.05
C ILE A 151 -0.55 -2.98 7.36
N GLN A 152 -0.55 -3.12 6.04
CA GLN A 152 0.66 -3.42 5.27
C GLN A 152 1.72 -2.32 5.47
N TRP A 153 1.28 -1.06 5.63
CA TRP A 153 2.11 0.04 6.09
C TRP A 153 2.56 -0.13 7.56
N ALA A 154 1.65 -0.46 8.48
CA ALA A 154 1.99 -0.78 9.88
C ALA A 154 3.00 -1.94 10.02
N ALA A 155 3.04 -2.85 9.04
CA ALA A 155 3.99 -3.96 9.00
C ALA A 155 5.44 -3.46 8.96
N GLN A 156 5.71 -2.31 8.34
CA GLN A 156 7.05 -1.73 8.16
C GLN A 156 7.69 -1.21 9.46
N PHE A 157 6.91 -1.03 10.54
CA PHE A 157 7.44 -0.64 11.85
C PHE A 157 7.86 -1.85 12.69
N ASP A 158 9.17 -1.97 12.92
CA ASP A 158 9.76 -2.99 13.80
C ASP A 158 9.17 -2.88 15.22
N GLY A 159 8.48 -3.91 15.66
CA GLY A 159 7.85 -3.93 16.99
C GLY A 159 6.62 -3.03 17.17
N PHE A 160 5.92 -2.70 16.08
CA PHE A 160 4.59 -2.03 16.10
C PHE A 160 3.67 -2.54 17.22
N MET A 161 3.13 -1.62 18.03
CA MET A 161 2.25 -1.90 19.18
C MET A 161 0.83 -1.31 19.01
N GLY A 162 0.41 -1.04 17.77
CA GLY A 162 -0.84 -0.33 17.47
C GLY A 162 -0.67 1.18 17.29
N TRP A 163 -1.75 1.84 16.87
CA TRP A 163 -1.82 3.29 16.68
C TRP A 163 -1.79 4.05 18.01
N GLY A 164 -1.36 5.32 17.97
CA GLY A 164 -1.13 6.12 19.18
C GLY A 164 0.22 5.86 19.88
N ASN A 165 1.16 5.19 19.21
CA ASN A 165 2.56 5.09 19.62
C ASN A 165 3.44 5.96 18.68
N ASP A 166 4.60 6.40 19.18
CA ASP A 166 5.55 7.24 18.44
C ASP A 166 6.41 6.38 17.49
N TYR A 167 6.20 6.58 16.19
CA TYR A 167 6.95 5.95 15.09
C TYR A 167 7.74 6.99 14.26
N SER A 168 7.85 8.23 14.74
CA SER A 168 8.45 9.36 14.00
C SER A 168 9.95 9.21 13.69
N ALA A 169 10.62 8.24 14.32
CA ALA A 169 12.03 7.93 14.09
C ALA A 169 12.27 7.01 12.87
N ASP A 170 11.23 6.28 12.44
CA ASP A 170 11.31 5.28 11.37
C ASP A 170 10.91 5.96 10.04
N ALA A 171 11.93 6.42 9.33
CA ALA A 171 11.80 7.36 8.20
C ALA A 171 11.25 6.70 6.90
N LEU A 172 9.94 6.43 6.88
CA LEU A 172 9.23 5.91 5.69
C LEU A 172 8.70 6.99 4.74
N THR A 173 8.57 8.26 5.17
CA THR A 173 7.73 9.31 4.54
C THR A 173 7.87 9.51 3.02
N ALA A 174 9.04 9.30 2.41
CA ALA A 174 9.24 9.53 0.97
C ALA A 174 8.87 8.35 0.05
N GLN A 175 8.50 7.20 0.60
CA GLN A 175 8.32 5.93 -0.15
C GLN A 175 6.84 5.53 -0.26
N LEU A 176 5.94 6.35 0.28
CA LEU A 176 4.60 5.90 0.67
C LEU A 176 3.53 6.09 -0.38
N ASP A 177 3.63 7.06 -1.28
CA ASP A 177 2.56 7.28 -2.25
C ASP A 177 2.58 6.23 -3.36
N CYS A 178 3.75 5.88 -3.88
CA CYS A 178 3.92 4.70 -4.74
C CYS A 178 3.47 3.41 -4.03
N PHE A 179 3.81 3.22 -2.75
CA PHE A 179 3.36 2.06 -1.97
C PHE A 179 1.83 2.02 -1.80
N LYS A 180 1.18 3.15 -1.49
CA LYS A 180 -0.29 3.28 -1.39
C LYS A 180 -0.95 2.89 -2.71
N ILE A 181 -0.42 3.37 -3.84
CA ILE A 181 -0.97 3.14 -5.18
C ILE A 181 -0.75 1.69 -5.64
N ALA A 182 0.46 1.17 -5.49
CA ALA A 182 0.82 -0.22 -5.79
C ALA A 182 0.02 -1.21 -4.94
N GLY A 183 0.00 -1.02 -3.61
CA GLY A 183 -0.76 -1.87 -2.70
C GLY A 183 -2.27 -1.79 -2.96
N ARG A 184 -2.81 -0.60 -3.28
CA ARG A 184 -4.24 -0.44 -3.61
C ARG A 184 -4.60 -1.32 -4.79
N SER A 185 -3.87 -1.20 -5.90
CA SER A 185 -4.08 -2.03 -7.08
C SER A 185 -3.90 -3.53 -6.77
N PHE A 186 -3.01 -3.90 -5.84
CA PHE A 186 -2.86 -5.30 -5.41
C PHE A 186 -4.14 -5.86 -4.75
N PHE A 187 -4.76 -5.12 -3.82
CA PHE A 187 -6.01 -5.55 -3.19
C PHE A 187 -7.25 -5.33 -4.08
N GLU A 188 -7.22 -4.37 -5.01
CA GLU A 188 -8.33 -4.13 -5.96
C GLU A 188 -8.41 -5.23 -7.04
N ASN A 189 -7.27 -5.76 -7.49
CA ASN A 189 -7.22 -6.83 -8.50
C ASN A 189 -7.41 -8.24 -7.94
N ALA A 190 -7.29 -8.44 -6.63
CA ALA A 190 -7.55 -9.73 -6.00
C ALA A 190 -9.00 -10.21 -6.25
N SER A 191 -9.14 -11.36 -6.91
CA SER A 191 -10.40 -11.97 -7.37
C SER A 191 -10.35 -13.48 -7.16
N ILE A 192 -11.49 -14.11 -6.84
CA ILE A 192 -11.63 -15.58 -6.63
C ILE A 192 -12.10 -16.32 -7.89
N ASP A 193 -12.38 -15.57 -8.96
CA ASP A 193 -12.75 -16.12 -10.26
C ASP A 193 -11.54 -16.17 -11.24
N ASP A 194 -10.36 -15.68 -10.81
CA ASP A 194 -9.20 -15.42 -11.68
C ASP A 194 -8.07 -16.48 -11.51
N GLY A 195 -8.07 -17.22 -10.40
CA GLY A 195 -7.12 -18.29 -10.10
C GLY A 195 -5.85 -17.82 -9.38
N PHE A 196 -5.02 -18.78 -8.98
CA PHE A 196 -3.62 -18.54 -8.57
C PHE A 196 -3.50 -17.58 -7.37
N LEU A 197 -2.48 -16.73 -7.32
CA LEU A 197 -2.31 -15.76 -6.24
C LEU A 197 -3.42 -14.67 -6.20
N TYR A 198 -4.20 -14.46 -7.28
CA TYR A 198 -5.40 -13.61 -7.20
C TYR A 198 -6.40 -14.19 -6.19
N ASP A 199 -6.66 -15.51 -6.26
CA ASP A 199 -7.58 -16.21 -5.35
C ASP A 199 -7.06 -16.14 -3.90
N ASP A 200 -5.78 -16.45 -3.69
CA ASP A 200 -5.17 -16.51 -2.35
C ASP A 200 -5.22 -15.14 -1.63
N VAL A 201 -4.94 -14.05 -2.35
CA VAL A 201 -5.01 -12.69 -1.80
C VAL A 201 -6.47 -12.29 -1.55
N ALA A 202 -7.39 -12.69 -2.42
CA ALA A 202 -8.81 -12.42 -2.26
C ALA A 202 -9.43 -13.21 -1.11
N ILE A 203 -8.90 -14.40 -0.77
CA ILE A 203 -9.25 -15.14 0.44
C ILE A 203 -8.88 -14.34 1.69
N ILE A 204 -7.66 -13.78 1.78
CA ILE A 204 -7.26 -12.92 2.91
C ILE A 204 -8.20 -11.71 3.04
N LYS A 205 -8.48 -11.04 1.92
CA LYS A 205 -9.39 -9.89 1.86
C LYS A 205 -10.80 -10.25 2.33
N ASN A 206 -11.39 -11.33 1.81
CA ASN A 206 -12.72 -11.78 2.19
C ASN A 206 -12.81 -12.21 3.67
N VAL A 207 -11.77 -12.87 4.21
CA VAL A 207 -11.71 -13.21 5.64
C VAL A 207 -11.74 -11.94 6.48
N PHE A 208 -10.95 -10.93 6.13
CA PHE A 208 -10.95 -9.65 6.84
C PHE A 208 -12.29 -8.91 6.71
N GLU A 209 -12.84 -8.79 5.50
CA GLU A 209 -14.17 -8.18 5.27
C GLU A 209 -15.27 -8.91 6.07
N GLY A 210 -15.22 -10.24 6.13
CA GLY A 210 -16.15 -11.07 6.88
C GLY A 210 -16.02 -10.93 8.40
N LEU A 211 -14.81 -10.73 8.93
CA LEU A 211 -14.60 -10.42 10.36
C LEU A 211 -15.21 -9.07 10.74
N ILE A 212 -15.02 -8.03 9.92
CA ILE A 212 -15.65 -6.71 10.11
C ILE A 212 -17.18 -6.86 10.06
N ALA A 213 -17.72 -7.54 9.03
CA ALA A 213 -19.15 -7.77 8.86
C ALA A 213 -19.78 -8.54 10.04
N SER A 214 -19.06 -9.49 10.62
CA SER A 214 -19.49 -10.25 11.80
C SER A 214 -19.48 -9.43 13.10
N GLY A 215 -18.91 -8.23 13.10
CA GLY A 215 -18.85 -7.35 14.28
C GLY A 215 -18.05 -7.96 15.45
N VAL A 216 -17.10 -8.83 15.13
CA VAL A 216 -16.17 -9.41 16.11
C VAL A 216 -15.09 -8.39 16.44
N ASN A 217 -14.66 -8.35 17.70
CA ASN A 217 -13.56 -7.51 18.13
C ASN A 217 -12.24 -8.31 18.19
N PRO A 218 -11.08 -7.66 17.98
CA PRO A 218 -9.78 -8.33 18.00
C PRO A 218 -9.46 -8.99 19.35
N ASP A 219 -10.01 -8.47 20.46
CA ASP A 219 -9.82 -9.04 21.80
C ASP A 219 -10.42 -10.45 21.94
N GLN A 220 -11.44 -10.78 21.14
CA GLN A 220 -12.05 -12.11 21.08
C GLN A 220 -11.13 -13.13 20.40
N LEU A 221 -10.21 -12.67 19.56
CA LEU A 221 -9.15 -13.46 18.91
C LEU A 221 -7.80 -13.37 19.65
N GLY A 222 -7.75 -12.66 20.78
CA GLY A 222 -6.55 -12.50 21.61
C GLY A 222 -5.65 -11.31 21.26
N TYR A 223 -6.11 -10.39 20.42
CA TYR A 223 -5.35 -9.23 19.93
C TYR A 223 -5.81 -7.91 20.59
N GLU A 224 -4.88 -6.99 20.82
CA GLU A 224 -5.19 -5.68 21.45
C GLU A 224 -5.83 -4.69 20.47
N SER A 225 -5.62 -4.85 19.16
CA SER A 225 -6.18 -4.02 18.11
C SER A 225 -6.30 -4.78 16.78
N TRP A 226 -7.13 -4.26 15.87
CA TRP A 226 -7.26 -4.79 14.51
C TRP A 226 -5.95 -4.69 13.74
N ALA A 227 -5.23 -3.57 13.87
CA ALA A 227 -3.93 -3.37 13.24
C ALA A 227 -2.91 -4.45 13.64
N LEU A 228 -2.92 -4.92 14.90
CA LEU A 228 -2.04 -6.00 15.35
C LEU A 228 -2.47 -7.38 14.81
N LEU A 229 -3.77 -7.70 14.84
CA LEU A 229 -4.30 -8.93 14.26
C LEU A 229 -3.92 -9.05 12.78
N ILE A 230 -4.18 -7.99 12.02
CA ILE A 230 -3.99 -8.01 10.56
C ILE A 230 -2.51 -7.87 10.20
N LYS A 231 -1.67 -7.23 11.04
CA LYS A 231 -0.21 -7.32 10.90
C LYS A 231 0.28 -8.77 11.02
N ASP A 232 -0.28 -9.56 11.93
CA ASP A 232 0.05 -10.99 12.03
C ASP A 232 -0.53 -11.84 10.89
N ILE A 233 -1.71 -11.47 10.34
CA ILE A 233 -2.22 -12.06 9.09
C ILE A 233 -1.20 -11.81 7.97
N LEU A 234 -0.93 -10.54 7.64
CA LEU A 234 -0.10 -10.15 6.51
C LEU A 234 1.39 -10.51 6.68
N GLY A 235 1.87 -10.66 7.91
CA GLY A 235 3.25 -11.08 8.22
C GLY A 235 3.46 -12.60 8.29
N GLY A 236 2.44 -13.42 8.04
CA GLY A 236 2.54 -14.89 8.12
C GLY A 236 2.79 -15.44 9.52
N SER A 237 2.62 -14.63 10.57
CA SER A 237 2.92 -14.97 11.97
C SER A 237 1.70 -15.45 12.76
N LEU A 238 0.49 -15.37 12.19
CA LEU A 238 -0.73 -15.87 12.81
C LEU A 238 -0.66 -17.39 13.04
N SER A 239 -1.16 -17.84 14.20
CA SER A 239 -1.27 -19.28 14.47
C SER A 239 -2.43 -19.92 13.69
N THR A 240 -2.22 -21.14 13.19
CA THR A 240 -3.21 -21.99 12.50
C THR A 240 -4.57 -22.03 13.19
N ASP A 241 -4.61 -22.20 14.51
CA ASP A 241 -5.86 -22.28 15.28
C ASP A 241 -6.68 -20.98 15.17
N VAL A 242 -6.02 -19.81 15.26
CA VAL A 242 -6.68 -18.49 15.16
C VAL A 242 -7.15 -18.22 13.73
N TRP A 243 -6.39 -18.64 12.71
CA TRP A 243 -6.80 -18.52 11.30
C TRP A 243 -8.10 -19.31 11.02
N LEU A 244 -8.18 -20.55 11.50
CA LEU A 244 -9.37 -21.39 11.34
C LEU A 244 -10.57 -20.84 12.13
N ASP A 245 -10.36 -20.35 13.35
CA ASP A 245 -11.39 -19.64 14.12
C ASP A 245 -11.91 -18.40 13.36
N MET A 246 -11.02 -17.61 12.73
CA MET A 246 -11.39 -16.44 11.93
C MET A 246 -12.24 -16.81 10.70
N ILE A 247 -11.88 -17.85 9.95
CA ILE A 247 -12.67 -18.34 8.80
C ILE A 247 -14.07 -18.79 9.25
N SER A 248 -14.14 -19.46 10.41
CA SER A 248 -15.40 -19.88 11.02
C SER A 248 -16.28 -18.69 11.41
N ILE A 249 -15.68 -17.64 12.00
CA ILE A 249 -16.36 -16.39 12.39
C ILE A 249 -16.82 -15.57 11.18
N ALA A 250 -15.99 -15.50 10.13
CA ALA A 250 -16.34 -14.88 8.86
C ALA A 250 -17.43 -15.66 8.09
N SER A 251 -17.76 -16.88 8.55
CA SER A 251 -18.74 -17.78 7.91
C SER A 251 -18.36 -18.15 6.46
N LEU A 252 -17.05 -18.16 6.17
CA LEU A 252 -16.47 -18.51 4.88
C LEU A 252 -16.09 -20.00 4.76
N ALA A 253 -16.20 -20.75 5.87
CA ALA A 253 -16.00 -22.20 5.87
C ALA A 253 -17.12 -22.90 5.08
N ASP A 254 -16.77 -23.41 3.90
CA ASP A 254 -17.56 -24.42 3.20
C ASP A 254 -17.15 -25.80 3.75
N ASP A 255 -18.09 -26.55 4.36
CA ASP A 255 -17.88 -27.92 4.88
C ASP A 255 -17.32 -28.91 3.83
N THR A 256 -17.21 -28.52 2.56
CA THR A 256 -16.66 -29.32 1.46
C THR A 256 -15.25 -28.91 1.00
N ILE A 257 -14.71 -27.79 1.47
CA ILE A 257 -13.33 -27.34 1.22
C ILE A 257 -12.44 -27.83 2.37
N ASP A 258 -11.22 -28.28 2.05
CA ASP A 258 -10.28 -28.80 3.05
C ASP A 258 -9.61 -27.63 3.82
N ASP A 259 -9.42 -27.79 5.13
CA ASP A 259 -8.70 -26.81 5.97
C ASP A 259 -7.28 -26.56 5.41
N ASP A 260 -6.66 -27.58 4.82
CA ASP A 260 -5.36 -27.50 4.15
C ASP A 260 -5.35 -26.49 2.99
N VAL A 261 -6.49 -26.26 2.29
CA VAL A 261 -6.58 -25.26 1.21
C VAL A 261 -6.55 -23.85 1.79
N TYR A 262 -7.37 -23.57 2.82
CA TYR A 262 -7.39 -22.27 3.49
C TYR A 262 -6.05 -21.92 4.15
N LEU A 263 -5.33 -22.91 4.68
CA LEU A 263 -4.01 -22.74 5.28
C LEU A 263 -2.92 -22.50 4.23
N THR A 264 -3.01 -23.18 3.08
CA THR A 264 -2.12 -22.94 1.94
C THR A 264 -2.30 -21.51 1.44
N ALA A 265 -3.53 -21.12 1.09
CA ALA A 265 -3.86 -19.78 0.61
C ALA A 265 -3.36 -18.67 1.54
N TYR A 266 -3.60 -18.82 2.86
CA TYR A 266 -3.09 -17.91 3.87
C TYR A 266 -1.57 -17.78 3.83
N SER A 267 -0.85 -18.91 3.88
CA SER A 267 0.60 -18.92 3.93
C SER A 267 1.24 -18.31 2.67
N GLN A 268 0.62 -18.50 1.50
CA GLN A 268 1.09 -17.93 0.24
C GLN A 268 0.82 -16.43 0.17
N ALA A 269 -0.43 -15.99 0.29
CA ALA A 269 -0.77 -14.58 0.12
C ALA A 269 -0.18 -13.68 1.21
N ALA A 270 -0.03 -14.16 2.44
CA ALA A 270 0.69 -13.42 3.48
C ALA A 270 2.17 -13.21 3.08
N GLN A 271 2.84 -14.27 2.62
CA GLN A 271 4.22 -14.18 2.16
C GLN A 271 4.37 -13.25 0.95
N VAL A 272 3.48 -13.34 -0.06
CA VAL A 272 3.47 -12.43 -1.22
C VAL A 272 3.28 -10.97 -0.79
N ILE A 273 2.34 -10.68 0.12
CA ILE A 273 2.08 -9.31 0.60
C ILE A 273 3.29 -8.75 1.34
N ASN A 274 3.95 -9.57 2.16
CA ASN A 274 5.16 -9.21 2.88
C ASN A 274 6.36 -8.99 1.93
N ASP A 275 6.54 -9.87 0.95
CA ASP A 275 7.63 -9.77 -0.03
C ASP A 275 7.41 -8.62 -1.01
N MET A 276 6.17 -8.32 -1.43
CA MET A 276 5.87 -7.11 -2.19
C MET A 276 6.09 -5.84 -1.35
N ALA A 277 5.70 -5.84 -0.08
CA ALA A 277 5.96 -4.70 0.79
C ALA A 277 7.48 -4.48 0.98
N SER A 278 8.22 -5.56 1.23
CA SER A 278 9.69 -5.59 1.33
C SER A 278 10.35 -5.14 0.02
N LEU A 279 9.88 -5.61 -1.14
CA LEU A 279 10.35 -5.21 -2.45
C LEU A 279 10.17 -3.71 -2.66
N ILE A 280 8.96 -3.19 -2.37
CA ILE A 280 8.66 -1.77 -2.49
C ILE A 280 9.55 -0.94 -1.54
N THR A 281 9.62 -1.27 -0.26
CA THR A 281 10.41 -0.46 0.70
C THR A 281 11.92 -0.61 0.54
N SER A 282 12.43 -1.75 0.04
CA SER A 282 13.87 -1.93 -0.22
C SER A 282 14.34 -1.32 -1.54
N HIS A 283 13.55 -1.41 -2.61
CA HIS A 283 13.96 -0.98 -3.95
C HIS A 283 13.48 0.43 -4.32
N PHE A 284 12.41 0.97 -3.70
CA PHE A 284 11.92 2.33 -3.97
C PHE A 284 12.44 3.37 -2.97
N THR A 285 13.52 3.05 -2.22
CA THR A 285 14.23 4.09 -1.46
C THR A 285 14.77 5.15 -2.43
N VAL A 286 14.83 6.42 -2.02
CA VAL A 286 15.36 7.57 -2.81
C VAL A 286 16.87 7.47 -3.10
N THR A 287 17.46 6.29 -2.92
CA THR A 287 18.86 5.94 -3.19
C THR A 287 19.01 4.68 -4.06
N ALA A 288 17.92 4.02 -4.43
CA ALA A 288 17.90 2.72 -5.10
C ALA A 288 17.45 2.83 -6.57
N ASP A 289 18.41 3.27 -7.40
CA ASP A 289 18.34 3.34 -8.87
C ASP A 289 17.37 4.38 -9.47
N GLU A 290 17.80 5.00 -10.58
CA GLU A 290 17.05 6.02 -11.34
C GLU A 290 15.79 5.39 -11.98
N LEU A 291 15.87 4.12 -12.35
CA LEU A 291 14.79 3.32 -12.93
C LEU A 291 13.57 3.21 -11.99
N THR A 292 13.82 2.88 -10.72
CA THR A 292 12.78 2.62 -9.72
C THR A 292 12.12 3.92 -9.26
N GLN A 293 12.91 5.01 -9.19
CA GLN A 293 12.39 6.36 -8.94
C GLN A 293 11.40 6.79 -10.04
N ASN A 294 11.75 6.62 -11.33
CA ASN A 294 10.88 6.99 -12.44
C ASN A 294 9.52 6.28 -12.37
N ILE A 295 9.50 4.99 -11.99
CA ILE A 295 8.26 4.20 -11.87
C ILE A 295 7.41 4.69 -10.70
N CYS A 296 8.02 5.03 -9.56
CA CYS A 296 7.31 5.64 -8.44
C CYS A 296 6.71 7.00 -8.80
N GLU A 297 7.49 7.89 -9.43
CA GLU A 297 7.00 9.19 -9.88
C GLU A 297 5.85 9.03 -10.89
N ALA A 298 5.94 8.07 -11.80
CA ALA A 298 4.91 7.77 -12.79
C ALA A 298 3.63 7.15 -12.22
N LEU A 299 3.73 6.32 -11.19
CA LEU A 299 2.56 5.81 -10.47
C LEU A 299 1.85 6.95 -9.71
N VAL A 300 2.62 7.86 -9.11
CA VAL A 300 2.11 9.00 -8.33
C VAL A 300 1.51 10.10 -9.20
N ASP A 301 2.00 10.31 -10.43
CA ASP A 301 1.45 11.28 -11.38
C ASP A 301 0.40 10.71 -12.37
N GLU A 302 0.01 9.45 -12.17
CA GLU A 302 -0.94 8.68 -12.99
C GLU A 302 -0.50 8.43 -14.44
N SER A 303 0.78 8.67 -14.81
CA SER A 303 1.31 8.31 -16.14
C SER A 303 1.62 6.82 -16.30
N LEU A 304 1.85 6.10 -15.20
CA LEU A 304 1.79 4.63 -15.14
C LEU A 304 0.53 4.19 -14.41
N ASP A 305 -0.25 3.35 -15.07
CA ASP A 305 -1.41 2.70 -14.47
C ASP A 305 -0.98 1.58 -13.50
N ALA A 306 -1.49 1.61 -12.27
CA ALA A 306 -1.03 0.71 -11.21
C ALA A 306 -1.26 -0.78 -11.51
N ASP A 307 -2.38 -1.13 -12.15
CA ASP A 307 -2.67 -2.51 -12.56
C ASP A 307 -1.62 -3.05 -13.54
N THR A 308 -1.13 -2.17 -14.43
CA THR A 308 -0.09 -2.50 -15.41
C THR A 308 1.22 -2.88 -14.73
N PHE A 309 1.50 -2.31 -13.56
CA PHE A 309 2.64 -2.71 -12.74
C PHE A 309 2.36 -3.97 -11.90
N ILE A 310 1.14 -4.11 -11.37
CA ILE A 310 0.81 -5.06 -10.28
C ILE A 310 0.25 -6.42 -10.73
N LYS A 311 -0.64 -6.46 -11.74
CA LYS A 311 -1.21 -7.71 -12.29
C LYS A 311 -0.18 -8.79 -12.67
N PRO A 312 1.04 -8.45 -13.15
CA PRO A 312 2.11 -9.43 -13.37
C PRO A 312 2.44 -10.32 -12.17
N PHE A 313 2.42 -9.76 -10.97
CA PHE A 313 2.82 -10.45 -9.74
C PHE A 313 1.74 -11.39 -9.22
N LEU A 314 0.47 -11.01 -9.37
CA LEU A 314 -0.69 -11.82 -8.98
C LEU A 314 -0.96 -13.00 -9.93
N ALA A 315 -0.42 -12.96 -11.16
CA ALA A 315 -0.61 -14.01 -12.16
C ALA A 315 0.25 -15.27 -11.95
N ALA A 316 1.19 -15.26 -11.00
CA ALA A 316 2.01 -16.42 -10.67
C ALA A 316 1.20 -17.48 -9.92
N ASP A 317 1.48 -18.76 -10.19
CA ASP A 317 0.69 -19.90 -9.72
C ASP A 317 0.84 -20.15 -8.21
N ASP A 318 2.04 -19.90 -7.69
CA ASP A 318 2.39 -20.09 -6.28
C ASP A 318 3.46 -19.08 -5.81
N ILE A 319 3.70 -19.03 -4.50
CA ILE A 319 4.72 -18.16 -3.90
C ILE A 319 6.13 -18.44 -4.44
N ALA A 320 6.48 -19.69 -4.78
CA ALA A 320 7.81 -20.04 -5.26
C ALA A 320 8.03 -19.57 -6.71
N GLU A 321 6.99 -19.56 -7.53
CA GLU A 321 7.03 -18.97 -8.87
C GLU A 321 7.12 -17.45 -8.81
N PHE A 322 6.40 -16.81 -7.90
CA PHE A 322 6.50 -15.37 -7.59
C PHE A 322 7.91 -15.00 -7.09
N GLU A 323 8.43 -15.68 -6.06
CA GLU A 323 9.80 -15.51 -5.54
C GLU A 323 10.82 -15.71 -6.67
N THR A 324 10.68 -16.76 -7.48
CA THR A 324 11.58 -17.00 -8.63
C THR A 324 11.55 -15.86 -9.65
N ALA A 325 10.40 -15.21 -9.84
CA ALA A 325 10.28 -14.09 -10.76
C ALA A 325 10.86 -12.77 -10.19
N LEU A 326 10.90 -12.63 -8.85
CA LEU A 326 11.59 -11.55 -8.14
C LEU A 326 13.11 -11.76 -8.05
N ASP A 327 13.55 -12.91 -7.53
CA ASP A 327 14.96 -13.24 -7.24
C ASP A 327 15.82 -13.41 -8.48
N ASN A 328 15.20 -13.69 -9.63
CA ASN A 328 15.92 -13.66 -10.89
C ASN A 328 16.27 -12.20 -11.19
N GLU A 329 17.54 -11.82 -10.98
CA GLU A 329 18.11 -10.47 -11.21
C GLU A 329 17.73 -9.85 -12.59
N ASN A 330 17.26 -10.69 -13.51
CA ASN A 330 16.76 -10.33 -14.82
C ASN A 330 15.23 -10.21 -14.88
N GLY A 331 14.43 -11.04 -14.20
CA GLY A 331 12.97 -11.10 -14.36
C GLY A 331 12.24 -9.83 -13.94
N PHE A 332 12.35 -9.47 -12.66
CA PHE A 332 11.84 -8.19 -12.14
C PHE A 332 12.54 -6.99 -12.81
N GLY A 333 13.85 -7.07 -13.04
CA GLY A 333 14.61 -6.04 -13.75
C GLY A 333 14.09 -5.76 -15.18
N LEU A 334 13.69 -6.80 -15.93
CA LEU A 334 13.07 -6.65 -17.25
C LEU A 334 11.71 -5.98 -17.17
N HIS A 335 10.89 -6.30 -16.16
CA HIS A 335 9.60 -5.65 -15.94
C HIS A 335 9.78 -4.16 -15.67
N LEU A 336 10.70 -3.78 -14.77
CA LEU A 336 11.05 -2.37 -14.52
C LEU A 336 11.56 -1.67 -15.78
N ASN A 337 12.47 -2.28 -16.54
CA ASN A 337 12.99 -1.72 -17.78
C ASN A 337 11.90 -1.54 -18.86
N MET A 338 10.96 -2.49 -18.95
CA MET A 338 9.80 -2.38 -19.83
C MET A 338 8.87 -1.23 -19.40
N MET A 339 8.55 -1.08 -18.10
CA MET A 339 7.77 0.05 -17.59
C MET A 339 8.46 1.39 -17.92
N ASN A 340 9.78 1.48 -17.73
CA ASN A 340 10.53 2.71 -18.01
C ASN A 340 10.64 3.02 -19.52
N HIS A 341 10.86 2.01 -20.37
CA HIS A 341 10.79 2.20 -21.82
C HIS A 341 9.39 2.70 -22.22
N CYS A 342 8.34 2.08 -21.69
CA CYS A 342 6.96 2.48 -21.90
C CYS A 342 6.66 3.93 -21.50
N LEU A 343 7.17 4.37 -20.36
CA LEU A 343 7.06 5.75 -19.89
C LEU A 343 7.81 6.74 -20.81
N SER A 344 8.96 6.32 -21.35
CA SER A 344 9.76 7.13 -22.28
C SER A 344 9.13 7.23 -23.69
N SER A 345 8.43 6.20 -24.14
CA SER A 345 7.76 6.12 -25.44
C SER A 345 6.32 6.66 -25.43
N GLY A 346 5.68 6.67 -24.25
CA GLY A 346 4.27 7.02 -24.05
C GLY A 346 3.29 5.90 -24.43
N THR A 347 3.71 4.63 -24.46
CA THR A 347 2.91 3.50 -24.94
C THR A 347 2.20 2.72 -23.84
N CYS A 348 1.89 3.34 -22.69
CA CYS A 348 1.41 2.59 -21.51
C CYS A 348 -0.06 2.13 -21.56
N GLU A 349 -0.84 2.67 -22.50
CA GLU A 349 -2.12 2.06 -22.87
C GLU A 349 -1.94 0.69 -23.55
N ASP A 350 -0.90 0.50 -24.38
CA ASP A 350 -0.68 -0.73 -25.15
C ASP A 350 -0.20 -1.92 -24.30
N ILE A 351 0.37 -1.66 -23.12
CA ILE A 351 0.78 -2.70 -22.18
C ILE A 351 -0.26 -3.05 -21.11
N LYS A 352 -1.24 -2.18 -20.85
CA LYS A 352 -2.15 -2.33 -19.71
C LYS A 352 -2.91 -3.66 -19.68
N ASP A 353 -3.53 -4.05 -20.79
CA ASP A 353 -4.33 -5.28 -20.90
C ASP A 353 -3.48 -6.56 -21.04
N LYS A 354 -2.15 -6.43 -21.11
CA LYS A 354 -1.22 -7.54 -21.38
C LYS A 354 -0.01 -7.58 -20.45
N ALA A 355 0.02 -6.75 -19.40
CA ALA A 355 1.08 -6.65 -18.40
C ALA A 355 1.66 -8.02 -17.99
N SER A 356 0.80 -8.92 -17.51
CA SER A 356 1.19 -10.27 -17.08
C SER A 356 1.74 -11.13 -18.24
N ALA A 357 1.26 -10.94 -19.46
CA ALA A 357 1.76 -11.64 -20.65
C ALA A 357 3.19 -11.23 -21.01
N TYR A 358 3.53 -9.94 -20.91
CA TYR A 358 4.91 -9.51 -21.04
C TYR A 358 5.78 -10.07 -19.91
N PHE A 359 5.32 -10.06 -18.66
CA PHE A 359 6.08 -10.60 -17.54
C PHE A 359 6.31 -12.12 -17.63
N GLY A 360 5.30 -12.89 -18.04
CA GLY A 360 5.43 -14.33 -18.32
C GLY A 360 6.39 -14.63 -19.47
N TYR A 361 6.35 -13.82 -20.52
CA TYR A 361 7.34 -13.89 -21.58
C TYR A 361 8.77 -13.67 -21.05
N LEU A 362 8.99 -12.58 -20.29
CA LEU A 362 10.30 -12.15 -19.82
C LEU A 362 10.89 -13.12 -18.78
N SER A 363 10.07 -13.60 -17.84
CA SER A 363 10.45 -14.64 -16.88
C SER A 363 10.69 -16.01 -17.53
N GLY A 364 10.04 -16.29 -18.67
CA GLY A 364 10.23 -17.50 -19.47
C GLY A 364 11.64 -17.70 -20.03
N TYR A 365 12.44 -16.63 -20.16
CA TYR A 365 13.86 -16.71 -20.55
C TYR A 365 14.77 -17.30 -19.46
N GLY A 366 14.24 -17.59 -18.26
CA GLY A 366 15.01 -18.18 -17.16
C GLY A 366 16.17 -17.31 -16.67
N GLY A 367 16.20 -16.03 -17.06
CA GLY A 367 17.25 -15.06 -16.75
C GLY A 367 18.38 -14.93 -17.78
N ASP A 368 18.44 -15.72 -18.86
CA ASP A 368 19.42 -15.45 -19.93
C ASP A 368 18.85 -14.48 -20.96
N VAL A 369 19.03 -13.19 -20.67
CA VAL A 369 18.62 -12.09 -21.54
C VAL A 369 19.78 -11.41 -22.26
N THR A 370 20.93 -12.07 -22.34
CA THR A 370 22.12 -11.55 -23.04
C THR A 370 21.88 -11.36 -24.55
N GLY A 371 20.93 -12.09 -25.14
CA GLY A 371 20.47 -11.89 -26.51
C GLY A 371 19.53 -10.69 -26.72
N LEU A 372 19.09 -10.04 -25.62
CA LEU A 372 18.18 -8.90 -25.65
C LEU A 372 18.88 -7.55 -25.36
N GLN A 373 20.15 -7.62 -24.95
CA GLN A 373 20.99 -6.48 -24.56
C GLN A 373 21.84 -5.95 -25.72
N ASP A 374 22.17 -4.68 -25.66
CA ASP A 374 23.09 -3.99 -26.55
C ASP A 374 24.57 -4.25 -26.17
N ASN A 375 25.51 -3.58 -26.85
CA ASN A 375 26.95 -3.79 -26.59
C ASN A 375 27.47 -3.17 -25.28
N ASN A 376 26.65 -2.40 -24.55
CA ASN A 376 26.95 -1.84 -23.24
C ASN A 376 26.40 -2.73 -22.10
N GLY A 377 25.45 -3.62 -22.41
CA GLY A 377 24.67 -4.38 -21.43
C GLY A 377 23.31 -3.76 -21.12
N ASP A 378 22.96 -2.65 -21.77
CA ASP A 378 21.65 -2.01 -21.66
C ASP A 378 20.63 -2.79 -22.53
N PHE A 379 19.33 -2.76 -22.23
CA PHE A 379 18.35 -3.32 -23.16
C PHE A 379 18.25 -2.45 -24.42
N ALA A 380 18.29 -3.07 -25.59
CA ALA A 380 18.07 -2.33 -26.83
C ALA A 380 16.58 -1.98 -26.97
N ASP A 381 16.24 -0.71 -27.22
CA ASP A 381 14.85 -0.24 -27.37
C ASP A 381 14.06 -1.06 -28.40
N THR A 382 14.68 -1.33 -29.55
CA THR A 382 14.12 -2.17 -30.62
C THR A 382 13.79 -3.59 -30.15
N THR A 383 14.47 -4.07 -29.11
CA THR A 383 14.21 -5.38 -28.52
C THR A 383 13.01 -5.36 -27.59
N LEU A 384 12.88 -4.33 -26.75
CA LEU A 384 11.68 -4.13 -25.95
C LEU A 384 10.46 -3.92 -26.87
N GLU A 385 10.55 -3.09 -27.91
CA GLU A 385 9.49 -2.94 -28.93
C GLU A 385 9.10 -4.27 -29.61
N GLY A 386 10.07 -5.11 -29.96
CA GLY A 386 9.79 -6.41 -30.58
C GLY A 386 9.10 -7.41 -29.63
N ILE A 387 9.50 -7.42 -28.36
CA ILE A 387 8.82 -8.20 -27.31
C ILE A 387 7.40 -7.68 -27.12
N LEU A 388 7.23 -6.35 -27.06
CA LEU A 388 5.94 -5.68 -26.91
C LEU A 388 4.96 -6.09 -28.02
N LEU A 389 5.42 -6.10 -29.29
CA LEU A 389 4.59 -6.52 -30.42
C LEU A 389 4.29 -8.02 -30.44
N ALA A 390 5.22 -8.85 -29.97
CA ALA A 390 5.08 -10.31 -30.03
C ALA A 390 4.01 -10.82 -29.04
N THR A 391 4.04 -10.35 -27.80
CA THR A 391 3.12 -10.77 -26.72
C THR A 391 1.70 -10.22 -26.85
N GLN A 392 1.46 -9.17 -27.64
CA GLN A 392 0.10 -8.75 -28.04
C GLN A 392 -0.70 -9.91 -28.67
N ASN A 393 -0.01 -10.88 -29.26
CA ASN A 393 -0.60 -12.07 -29.89
C ASN A 393 -0.68 -13.29 -28.95
N CYS A 394 -0.21 -13.18 -27.69
CA CYS A 394 -0.39 -14.23 -26.70
C CYS A 394 -1.83 -14.26 -26.16
N ALA A 395 -2.44 -15.45 -26.29
CA ALA A 395 -3.65 -15.84 -25.60
C ALA A 395 -3.27 -16.87 -24.52
N GLY A 396 -3.04 -16.36 -23.32
CA GLY A 396 -2.84 -17.13 -22.10
C GLY A 396 -3.28 -16.29 -20.91
N GLU A 397 -3.82 -16.94 -19.88
CA GLU A 397 -4.37 -16.31 -18.68
C GLU A 397 -3.49 -16.59 -17.45
N THR A 398 -2.68 -17.65 -17.48
CA THR A 398 -1.77 -18.09 -16.38
C THR A 398 -0.30 -17.76 -16.66
N LEU A 399 0.53 -17.63 -15.62
CA LEU A 399 1.97 -17.39 -15.83
C LEU A 399 2.66 -18.55 -16.56
N GLU A 400 2.23 -19.80 -16.36
CA GLU A 400 2.70 -20.97 -17.14
C GLU A 400 2.35 -20.84 -18.64
N GLU A 401 1.10 -20.51 -18.99
CA GLU A 401 0.67 -20.34 -20.39
C GLU A 401 1.43 -19.22 -21.10
N LEU A 402 1.72 -18.15 -20.37
CA LEU A 402 2.44 -16.97 -20.86
C LEU A 402 3.95 -17.26 -21.03
N LYS A 403 4.56 -18.01 -20.11
CA LYS A 403 5.92 -18.58 -20.27
C LYS A 403 6.00 -19.52 -21.47
N PHE A 404 4.99 -20.36 -21.68
CA PHE A 404 4.90 -21.24 -22.85
C PHE A 404 4.80 -20.43 -24.15
N CYS A 405 3.97 -19.37 -24.17
CA CYS A 405 3.91 -18.43 -25.29
C CYS A 405 5.31 -17.84 -25.59
N GLY A 406 6.04 -17.38 -24.56
CA GLY A 406 7.40 -16.84 -24.71
C GLY A 406 8.43 -17.85 -25.24
N ALA A 407 8.45 -19.06 -24.69
CA ALA A 407 9.31 -20.15 -25.20
C ALA A 407 9.02 -20.48 -26.68
N SER A 408 7.74 -20.38 -27.11
CA SER A 408 7.39 -20.59 -28.53
C SER A 408 7.91 -19.48 -29.46
N MET A 409 8.02 -18.25 -28.95
CA MET A 409 8.46 -17.07 -29.70
C MET A 409 9.98 -16.88 -29.72
N GLN A 410 10.72 -17.44 -28.75
CA GLN A 410 12.19 -17.46 -28.75
C GLN A 410 12.74 -18.02 -30.07
N GLY A 411 12.17 -19.14 -30.55
CA GLY A 411 12.57 -19.76 -31.82
C GLY A 411 12.31 -18.89 -33.06
N THR A 412 11.38 -17.92 -32.97
CA THR A 412 11.07 -16.98 -34.05
C THR A 412 12.06 -15.81 -34.07
N ILE A 413 12.45 -15.30 -32.89
CA ILE A 413 13.42 -14.20 -32.76
C ILE A 413 14.83 -14.67 -33.15
N GLU A 414 15.23 -15.87 -32.72
CA GLU A 414 16.51 -16.49 -33.10
C GLU A 414 16.60 -16.82 -34.61
N ALA A 415 15.47 -17.07 -35.27
CA ALA A 415 15.43 -17.44 -36.70
C ALA A 415 15.53 -16.25 -37.67
N HIS A 416 15.39 -15.00 -37.20
CA HIS A 416 15.24 -13.82 -38.06
C HIS A 416 16.46 -12.88 -38.13
N ASP A 417 17.63 -13.30 -37.64
CA ASP A 417 18.85 -12.46 -37.50
C ASP A 417 18.61 -11.20 -36.62
N GLY A 418 17.63 -11.27 -35.71
CA GLY A 418 17.17 -10.15 -34.88
C GLY A 418 15.83 -9.57 -35.34
N LEU A 419 15.39 -8.50 -34.69
CA LEU A 419 14.02 -7.98 -34.80
C LEU A 419 13.73 -7.11 -36.03
N ASP A 420 14.72 -6.95 -36.94
CA ASP A 420 14.54 -6.34 -38.27
C ASP A 420 13.38 -7.01 -39.06
N GLY A 421 13.05 -8.27 -38.75
CA GLY A 421 11.90 -8.98 -39.34
C GLY A 421 10.51 -8.51 -38.87
N PHE A 422 10.38 -7.94 -37.66
CA PHE A 422 9.08 -7.53 -37.09
C PHE A 422 8.63 -6.14 -37.58
N ALA A 423 9.57 -5.26 -37.92
CA ALA A 423 9.26 -3.88 -38.30
C ALA A 423 8.60 -3.71 -39.69
N ASP A 424 8.75 -4.70 -40.60
CA ASP A 424 8.45 -4.49 -42.04
C ASP A 424 7.16 -5.18 -42.55
N ASN A 425 6.54 -6.10 -41.78
CA ASN A 425 5.23 -6.69 -42.14
C ASN A 425 4.39 -7.06 -40.91
N GLY A 426 3.42 -6.20 -40.55
CA GLY A 426 2.39 -6.48 -39.53
C GLY A 426 1.33 -7.50 -39.96
N ILE A 427 1.75 -8.67 -40.45
CA ILE A 427 0.89 -9.80 -40.83
C ILE A 427 1.58 -11.08 -40.35
N TYR A 428 1.05 -11.70 -39.30
CA TYR A 428 1.35 -13.09 -38.97
C TYR A 428 0.86 -13.99 -40.12
N ASP A 429 1.74 -14.78 -40.71
CA ASP A 429 1.40 -15.88 -41.62
C ASP A 429 1.38 -17.17 -40.80
N GLU A 430 0.19 -17.68 -40.47
CA GLU A 430 0.01 -18.90 -39.68
C GLU A 430 0.64 -20.12 -40.38
N GLN A 431 1.56 -20.83 -39.70
CA GLN A 431 2.06 -22.16 -40.11
C GLN A 431 2.18 -23.13 -38.94
#